data_AF-A0A084SGN1-F1
#
_entry.id   AF-A0A084SGN1-F1
#
_cell.length_a   1.000
_cell.length_b   1.000
_cell.length_c   1.000
_cell.angle_alpha   90.00
_cell.angle_beta   90.00
_cell.angle_gamma   90.00
#
_symmetry.space_group_name_H-M   'P 1'
#
loop_
_entity.id
_entity.type
_entity.pdbx_description
1 polymer ?
#
loop_
_entity_poly.entity_id
_entity_poly.type
_entity_poly.pdbx_seq_one_letter_code
_entity_poly.pdbx_strand_id
1 'polypeptide(L)' 'MKNRASESWEIEEATLVSGAGEALARVRTLTPVVIPPGIDAPFYVVSEPTARAVPGAYTLKLRGRGRELVVENVTFH' A
#
# COMPACT_ATOMS: atom_id res chain seq x y z
N MET A 1 -5.27 9.77 -5.42
CA MET A 1 -4.87 8.59 -6.23
C MET A 1 -6.13 8.07 -6.88
N LYS A 2 -6.11 7.67 -8.16
CA LYS A 2 -7.31 7.25 -8.91
C LYS A 2 -7.31 5.78 -9.27
N ASN A 3 -8.26 5.00 -8.74
CA ASN A 3 -8.56 3.66 -9.28
C ASN A 3 -9.23 3.83 -10.65
N ARG A 4 -8.49 3.64 -11.74
CA ARG A 4 -9.03 3.79 -13.11
C ARG A 4 -9.90 2.62 -13.56
N ALA A 5 -10.06 1.58 -12.74
CA ALA A 5 -10.94 0.46 -13.04
C ALA A 5 -12.41 0.82 -12.81
N SER A 6 -13.30 0.12 -13.53
CA SER A 6 -14.76 0.18 -13.33
C SER A 6 -15.25 -0.63 -12.13
N GLU A 7 -14.37 -1.40 -11.50
CA GLU A 7 -14.71 -2.32 -10.40
C GLU A 7 -13.82 -2.10 -9.17
N SER A 8 -14.43 -2.31 -8.00
CA SER A 8 -13.71 -2.38 -6.73
C SER A 8 -12.84 -3.62 -6.67
N TRP A 9 -11.74 -3.53 -5.93
CA TRP A 9 -10.87 -4.67 -5.67
C TRP A 9 -10.31 -4.58 -4.26
N GLU A 10 -9.99 -5.73 -3.68
CA GLU A 10 -9.41 -5.85 -2.34
C GLU A 10 -7.89 -5.96 -2.42
N ILE A 11 -7.19 -5.32 -1.49
CA ILE A 11 -5.76 -5.49 -1.33
C ILE A 11 -5.48 -6.88 -0.75
N GLU A 12 -4.79 -7.71 -1.53
CA GLU A 12 -4.37 -9.07 -1.15
C GLU A 12 -2.94 -9.08 -0.59
N GLU A 13 -2.08 -8.19 -1.09
CA GLU A 13 -0.68 -8.06 -0.67
C GLU A 13 -0.28 -6.58 -0.62
N ALA A 14 0.46 -6.21 0.44
CA ALA A 14 1.13 -4.93 0.53
C ALA A 14 2.63 -5.15 0.77
N THR A 15 3.47 -4.41 0.06
CA THR A 15 4.93 -4.46 0.20
C THR A 15 5.47 -3.06 0.39
N LEU A 16 6.31 -2.88 1.40
CA LEU A 16 7.01 -1.63 1.61
C LEU A 16 8.39 -1.68 0.95
N VAL A 17 8.69 -0.67 0.15
CA VAL A 17 9.97 -0.50 -0.53
C VAL A 17 10.59 0.82 -0.05
N SER A 18 11.84 0.79 0.42
CA SER A 18 12.58 2.00 0.77
C SER A 18 12.93 2.81 -0.48
N GLY A 19 13.23 4.10 -0.33
CA GLY A 19 13.74 4.93 -1.44
C GLY A 19 15.03 4.40 -2.10
N ALA A 20 15.75 3.48 -1.43
CA ALA A 20 16.91 2.78 -2.00
C ALA A 20 16.53 1.51 -2.80
N GLY A 21 15.23 1.19 -2.92
CA GLY A 21 14.73 0.02 -3.63
C GLY A 21 14.72 -1.28 -2.80
N GLU A 22 15.10 -1.22 -1.52
CA GLU A 22 15.06 -2.40 -0.65
C GLU A 22 13.63 -2.70 -0.22
N ALA A 23 13.16 -3.93 -0.47
CA ALA A 23 11.91 -4.41 0.10
C ALA A 23 12.09 -4.64 1.60
N LEU A 24 11.53 -3.76 2.42
CA LEU A 24 11.74 -3.79 3.86
C LEU A 24 10.85 -4.80 4.57
N ALA A 25 9.62 -4.99 4.08
CA ALA A 25 8.70 -5.98 4.62
C ALA A 25 7.53 -6.25 3.68
N ARG A 26 7.02 -7.49 3.74
CA ARG A 26 5.61 -7.74 3.44
C ARG A 26 4.79 -7.17 4.58
N VAL A 27 3.93 -6.24 4.20
CA VAL A 27 3.03 -5.54 5.10
C VAL A 27 1.74 -6.36 5.10
N ARG A 28 1.46 -7.09 6.19
CA ARG A 28 0.14 -7.70 6.36
C ARG A 28 -0.85 -6.62 6.71
N THR A 29 -1.92 -6.52 5.93
CA THR A 29 -3.07 -5.67 6.25
C THR A 29 -3.85 -6.32 7.38
N LEU A 30 -4.09 -5.57 8.47
CA LEU A 30 -4.88 -6.08 9.61
C LEU A 30 -6.39 -6.08 9.33
N THR A 31 -6.81 -5.29 8.34
CA THR A 31 -8.20 -5.19 7.89
C THR A 31 -8.25 -5.28 6.37
N PRO A 32 -9.28 -5.93 5.79
CA PRO A 32 -9.57 -5.84 4.36
C PRO A 32 -9.62 -4.38 3.92
N VAL A 33 -8.83 -4.02 2.92
CA VAL A 33 -8.87 -2.69 2.30
C VAL A 33 -9.44 -2.86 0.91
N VAL A 34 -10.64 -2.33 0.70
CA VAL A 34 -11.31 -2.34 -0.60
C VAL A 34 -11.09 -0.99 -1.26
N ILE A 35 -10.54 -1.00 -2.48
CA ILE A 35 -10.32 0.19 -3.30
C ILE A 35 -11.51 0.35 -4.26
N PRO A 36 -12.39 1.35 -4.05
CA PRO A 36 -13.54 1.58 -4.93
C PRO A 36 -13.12 2.05 -6.32
N PRO A 37 -13.94 1.84 -7.36
CA PRO A 37 -13.68 2.40 -8.69
C PRO A 37 -13.72 3.93 -8.64
N GLY A 38 -12.82 4.60 -9.36
CA GLY A 38 -12.79 6.05 -9.50
C GLY A 38 -12.45 6.84 -8.24
N ILE A 39 -12.10 6.19 -7.12
CA ILE A 39 -11.81 6.87 -5.86
C ILE A 39 -10.73 7.94 -6.08
N ASP A 40 -10.92 9.13 -5.52
CA ASP A 40 -9.90 10.16 -5.38
C ASP A 40 -9.97 10.74 -3.96
N ALA A 41 -9.70 9.86 -3.00
CA ALA A 41 -9.74 10.14 -1.58
C ALA A 41 -8.58 9.43 -0.88
N PRO A 42 -8.12 9.91 0.29
CA PRO A 42 -7.17 9.17 1.10
C PRO A 42 -7.80 7.85 1.60
N PHE A 43 -6.96 6.83 1.78
CA PHE A 43 -7.33 5.58 2.44
C PHE A 43 -6.27 5.24 3.49
N TYR A 44 -6.66 4.43 4.46
CA TYR A 44 -5.78 4.01 5.53
C TYR A 44 -5.49 2.51 5.40
N VAL A 45 -4.22 2.15 5.54
CA VAL A 45 -3.79 0.77 5.63
C VAL A 45 -3.21 0.59 7.02
N VAL A 46 -3.85 -0.24 7.83
CA VAL A 46 -3.31 -0.62 9.13
C VAL A 46 -2.50 -1.90 8.94
N SER A 47 -1.26 -1.87 9.38
CA SER A 47 -0.34 -2.98 9.25
C SER A 47 0.37 -3.33 10.54
N GLU A 48 0.87 -4.55 10.62
CA GLU A 48 1.75 -4.96 11.71
C GLU A 48 3.04 -4.11 11.71
N PRO A 49 3.54 -3.71 12.91
CA PRO A 49 4.83 -3.05 13.03
C PRO A 49 5.94 -3.93 12.46
N THR A 50 6.78 -3.38 11.59
CA THR A 50 8.01 -4.06 11.19
C THR A 50 9.07 -3.84 12.26
N ALA A 51 9.94 -4.82 12.49
CA ALA A 51 10.97 -4.76 13.53
C ALA A 51 12.00 -3.62 13.34
N ARG A 52 11.93 -2.87 12.22
CA ARG A 52 12.86 -1.81 11.88
C ARG A 52 12.11 -0.62 11.27
N ALA A 53 11.75 0.33 12.13
CA ALA A 53 11.34 1.66 11.69
C ALA A 53 12.60 2.39 11.19
N VAL A 54 12.85 2.34 9.88
CA VAL A 54 13.89 3.17 9.27
C VAL A 54 13.27 4.54 8.97
N PRO A 55 13.94 5.67 9.25
CA PRO A 55 13.49 6.96 8.77
C PRO A 55 13.69 7.06 7.25
N GLY A 56 12.70 7.55 6.49
CA GLY A 56 12.87 7.77 5.06
C GLY A 56 11.57 7.87 4.28
N ALA A 57 11.69 8.20 2.99
CA ALA A 57 10.59 8.10 2.04
C ALA A 57 10.38 6.63 1.64
N TYR A 58 9.12 6.23 1.61
CA TYR A 58 8.73 4.88 1.25
C TYR A 58 7.80 4.85 0.05
N THR A 59 7.94 3.77 -0.71
CA THR A 59 6.98 3.37 -1.73
C THR A 59 6.20 2.17 -1.21
N LEU A 60 4.89 2.32 -1.06
CA LEU A 60 3.99 1.23 -0.73
C LEU A 60 3.41 0.65 -2.03
N LYS A 61 3.70 -0.62 -2.28
CA LYS A 61 3.12 -1.37 -3.40
C LYS A 61 1.98 -2.23 -2.89
N LEU A 62 0.80 -2.03 -3.45
CA LEU A 62 -0.43 -2.73 -3.09
C LEU A 62 -0.84 -3.59 -4.29
N ARG A 63 -1.15 -4.85 -4.07
CA ARG A 63 -1.54 -5.80 -5.11
C ARG A 63 -2.84 -6.50 -4.74
N GLY A 64 -3.64 -6.80 -5.74
CA GLY A 64 -4.85 -7.60 -5.59
C GLY A 64 -5.55 -7.83 -6.92
N ARG A 65 -6.12 -9.01 -7.14
CA ARG A 65 -6.78 -9.40 -8.41
C ARG A 65 -5.94 -9.12 -9.67
N GLY A 66 -4.64 -9.37 -9.61
CA GLY A 66 -3.71 -9.13 -10.72
C GLY A 66 -3.45 -7.65 -11.03
N ARG A 67 -3.87 -6.74 -10.15
CA ARG A 67 -3.64 -5.30 -10.25
C ARG A 67 -2.51 -4.89 -9.29
N GLU A 68 -1.79 -3.83 -9.66
CA GLU A 68 -0.78 -3.20 -8.81
C GLU A 68 -1.07 -1.71 -8.68
N LEU A 69 -0.86 -1.20 -7.48
CA LEU A 69 -1.03 0.18 -7.11
C LEU A 69 0.20 0.64 -6.34
N VAL A 70 0.84 1.69 -6.83
CA VAL A 70 2.07 2.24 -6.24
C VAL A 70 1.74 3.57 -5.57
N VAL A 71 1.96 3.64 -4.26
CA VAL A 71 1.87 4.87 -3.48
C VAL A 71 3.29 5.30 -3.15
N GLU A 72 3.69 6.49 -3.60
CA GLU A 72 5.00 7.06 -3.32
C GLU A 72 4.91 8.05 -2.14
N ASN A 73 6.04 8.33 -1.49
CA ASN A 73 6.17 9.28 -0.39
C ASN A 73 5.30 8.96 0.83
N VAL A 74 5.13 7.67 1.13
CA VAL A 74 4.39 7.24 2.32
C VAL A 74 5.19 7.58 3.57
N THR A 75 4.56 8.29 4.49
CA THR A 75 5.09 8.61 5.83
C THR A 75 4.39 7.70 6.85
N PHE A 76 5.17 7.12 7.76
CA PHE A 76 4.65 6.36 8.89
C PHE A 76 4.59 7.27 10.11
N HIS A 77 3.48 7.23 10.84
CA HIS A 77 3.25 7.94 12.09
C HIS A 77 3.16 6.93 13.23
#